data_AF-A0A971LLY7-F1
#
_entry.id   AF-A0A971LLY7-F1
#
_cell.length_a   1.000
_cell.length_b   1.000
_cell.length_c   1.000
_cell.angle_alpha   90.00
_cell.angle_beta   90.00
_cell.angle_gamma   90.00
#
_symmetry.space_group_name_H-M   'P 1'
#
loop_
_entity.id
_entity.type
_entity.pdbx_description
1 polymer ?
#
loop_
_entity_poly.entity_id
_entity_poly.type
_entity_poly.pdbx_seq_one_letter_code
_entity_poly.pdbx_strand_id
1 'polypeptide(L)' 'MFKRLMIVLTVLFAITFLVALKIDYSAIDPLTLPVYLGSLTAPGVEIRYEDPDGEYIIIEIGDIIYVFYALE' A
#
# COMPACT_ATOMS: atom_id res chain seq x y z
N MET A 1 -23.37 -33.23 3.09
CA MET A 1 -23.53 -31.77 3.22
C MET A 1 -22.31 -31.08 3.85
N PHE A 2 -21.71 -31.60 4.91
CA PHE A 2 -20.53 -31.01 5.59
C PHE A 2 -19.35 -30.63 4.67
N LYS A 3 -18.99 -31.48 3.71
CA LYS A 3 -17.84 -31.25 2.82
C LYS A 3 -18.01 -30.00 1.93
N ARG A 4 -19.25 -29.71 1.48
CA ARG A 4 -19.56 -28.52 0.69
C ARG A 4 -19.56 -27.25 1.55
N LEU A 5 -20.05 -27.36 2.79
CA LEU A 5 -20.03 -26.25 3.76
C LEU A 5 -18.60 -25.84 4.13
N MET A 6 -17.71 -26.82 4.35
CA MET A 6 -16.30 -26.53 4.63
C MET A 6 -15.60 -25.82 3.48
N ILE A 7 -15.88 -26.21 2.23
CA ILE A 7 -15.31 -25.54 1.06
C ILE A 7 -15.77 -24.08 1.00
N VAL A 8 -17.06 -23.82 1.21
CA VAL A 8 -17.60 -22.45 1.20
C VAL A 8 -16.97 -21.60 2.30
N LEU A 9 -16.82 -22.13 3.52
CA LEU A 9 -16.17 -21.42 4.63
C LEU A 9 -14.69 -21.12 4.33
N THR A 10 -13.97 -22.08 3.75
CA THR A 10 -12.54 -21.90 3.41
C THR A 10 -12.37 -20.84 2.33
N VAL A 11 -13.21 -20.85 1.30
CA VAL A 11 -13.21 -19.84 0.23
C VAL A 11 -13.56 -18.47 0.80
N LEU A 12 -14.57 -18.38 1.65
CA LEU A 12 -14.96 -17.11 2.29
C LEU A 12 -13.82 -16.55 3.14
N PHE A 13 -13.18 -17.39 3.95
CA PHE A 13 -12.04 -17.01 4.76
C PHE A 13 -10.87 -16.51 3.90
N ALA A 14 -10.52 -17.24 2.84
CA ALA A 14 -9.45 -16.84 1.92
C ALA A 14 -9.74 -15.48 1.26
N ILE A 15 -10.97 -15.25 0.82
CA ILE A 15 -11.37 -13.97 0.22
C ILE A 15 -11.28 -12.84 1.25
N THR A 16 -11.83 -13.04 2.46
CA THR A 16 -11.75 -12.01 3.51
C THR A 16 -10.31 -11.68 3.91
N PHE A 17 -9.43 -12.69 3.96
CA PHE A 17 -8.02 -12.49 4.27
C PHE A 17 -7.29 -11.71 3.17
N LEU A 18 -7.56 -12.04 1.89
CA LEU A 18 -6.98 -11.32 0.76
C LEU A 18 -7.44 -9.85 0.69
N VAL A 19 -8.72 -9.58 0.98
CA VAL A 19 -9.24 -8.21 1.02
C VAL A 19 -8.68 -7.42 2.20
N ALA A 20 -8.49 -8.06 3.35
CA ALA A 20 -7.89 -7.46 4.53
C ALA A 20 -6.38 -7.19 4.38
N LEU A 21 -5.72 -7.80 3.40
CA LEU A 21 -4.29 -7.61 3.14
C LEU A 21 -3.98 -6.32 2.39
N LYS A 22 -4.99 -5.49 2.07
CA LYS A 22 -4.76 -4.18 1.49
C LYS A 22 -3.97 -3.33 2.49
N ILE A 23 -2.76 -2.95 2.11
CA ILE A 23 -1.89 -2.10 2.91
C ILE A 23 -2.58 -0.74 3.08
N ASP A 24 -2.78 -0.34 4.34
CA ASP A 24 -3.21 1.01 4.68
C ASP A 24 -1.98 1.90 4.77
N TYR A 25 -1.66 2.55 3.66
CA TYR A 25 -0.50 3.45 3.55
C TYR A 25 -0.62 4.69 4.45
N SER A 26 -1.84 5.09 4.85
CA SER A 26 -2.04 6.23 5.75
C SER A 26 -1.59 5.95 7.19
N ALA A 27 -1.52 4.67 7.57
CA ALA A 27 -1.08 4.25 8.90
C ALA A 27 0.44 4.06 9.01
N ILE A 28 1.19 4.22 7.92
CA ILE A 28 2.65 4.09 7.90
C ILE A 28 3.28 5.40 8.35
N ASP A 29 4.16 5.35 9.34
CA ASP A 29 4.96 6.51 9.74
C ASP A 29 5.95 6.88 8.62
N PRO A 30 5.80 8.05 7.97
CA PRO A 30 6.63 8.43 6.83
C PRO A 30 8.12 8.56 7.19
N LEU A 31 8.46 8.87 8.44
CA LEU A 31 9.86 9.03 8.89
C LEU A 31 10.62 7.69 8.96
N THR A 32 9.90 6.58 8.93
CA THR A 32 10.49 5.23 8.92
C THR A 32 10.87 4.76 7.52
N LEU A 33 10.37 5.45 6.48
CA LEU A 33 10.56 5.06 5.09
C LEU A 33 11.82 5.71 4.50
N PRO A 34 12.47 5.04 3.52
CA PRO A 34 13.54 5.66 2.75
C PRO A 34 13.01 6.84 1.92
N VAL A 35 13.75 7.94 1.93
CA VAL A 35 13.39 9.15 1.17
C VAL A 35 13.72 8.98 -0.31
N TYR A 36 12.73 9.22 -1.17
CA TYR A 36 12.91 9.29 -2.61
C TYR A 36 13.18 10.74 -3.03
N LEU A 37 14.30 10.96 -3.72
CA LEU A 37 14.74 12.27 -4.22
C LEU A 37 14.62 12.39 -5.74
N GLY A 38 14.06 11.38 -6.41
CA GLY A 38 13.88 11.37 -7.85
C GLY A 38 12.62 12.12 -8.31
N SER A 39 12.34 12.05 -9.61
CA SER A 39 11.12 12.65 -10.16
C SER A 39 9.92 11.71 -9.98
N LEU A 40 8.81 12.25 -9.49
CA LEU A 40 7.54 11.52 -9.40
C LEU A 40 6.96 11.11 -10.76
N THR A 41 7.41 11.73 -11.85
CA THR A 41 7.01 11.36 -13.22
C THR A 41 7.93 10.32 -13.85
N ALA A 42 8.92 9.83 -13.10
CA ALA A 42 9.82 8.81 -13.59
C ALA A 42 9.05 7.50 -13.89
N PRO A 43 9.43 6.77 -14.95
CA PRO A 43 8.79 5.50 -15.27
C PRO A 43 8.99 4.51 -14.12
N GLY A 44 7.91 3.86 -13.68
CA GLY A 44 7.93 2.88 -12.59
C GLY A 44 7.69 3.45 -11.19
N VAL A 45 7.42 4.75 -11.06
CA VAL A 45 6.93 5.34 -9.82
C VAL A 45 5.41 5.20 -9.76
N GLU A 46 4.91 4.46 -8.77
CA GLU A 46 3.48 4.34 -8.51
C GLU A 46 3.11 5.09 -7.24
N ILE A 47 2.23 6.10 -7.35
CA ILE A 47 1.72 6.83 -6.19
C ILE A 47 0.71 5.95 -5.46
N ARG A 48 0.98 5.64 -4.18
CA ARG A 48 0.11 4.80 -3.34
C ARG A 48 -0.75 5.61 -2.39
N TYR A 49 -0.21 6.71 -1.89
CA TYR A 49 -0.90 7.61 -0.98
C TYR A 49 -0.34 9.02 -1.10
N GLU A 50 -1.22 10.00 -1.03
CA GLU A 50 -0.89 11.42 -0.99
C GLU A 50 -1.46 11.96 0.31
N ASP A 51 -0.61 12.62 1.08
CA ASP A 51 -1.03 13.22 2.34
C ASP A 51 -2.04 14.37 2.08
N PRO A 52 -3.14 14.47 2.85
CA PRO A 52 -4.14 15.51 2.67
C PRO A 52 -3.61 16.95 2.81
N ASP A 53 -2.56 17.15 3.61
CA ASP A 53 -1.93 18.45 3.81
C ASP A 53 -0.83 18.73 2.76
N GLY A 54 -0.52 17.73 1.92
CA GLY A 54 0.46 17.83 0.83
C GLY A 54 1.91 17.79 1.29
N GLU A 55 2.18 17.43 2.56
CA GLU A 55 3.54 17.42 3.13
C GLU A 55 4.40 16.29 2.54
N TYR A 56 3.78 15.13 2.27
CA TYR A 56 4.46 13.97 1.73
C TYR A 56 3.57 13.09 0.85
N ILE A 57 4.23 12.27 0.05
CA ILE A 57 3.62 11.29 -0.84
C ILE A 57 4.32 9.95 -0.62
N ILE A 58 3.54 8.90 -0.41
CA ILE A 58 4.07 7.53 -0.36
C ILE A 58 3.98 6.95 -1.77
N ILE A 59 5.13 6.50 -2.25
CA ILE A 59 5.28 5.90 -3.56
C ILE A 59 5.82 4.49 -3.46
N GLU A 60 5.52 3.68 -4.45
CA GLU A 60 6.05 2.33 -4.60
C GLU A 60 6.84 2.24 -5.90
N ILE A 61 8.04 1.68 -5.81
CA ILE A 61 8.92 1.43 -6.96
C ILE A 61 9.34 -0.04 -6.89
N GLY A 62 8.78 -0.87 -7.77
CA GLY A 62 8.90 -2.32 -7.65
C GLY A 62 8.20 -2.82 -6.39
N ASP A 63 8.94 -3.46 -5.48
CA ASP A 63 8.41 -3.97 -4.20
C ASP A 63 8.87 -3.12 -2.99
N ILE A 64 9.42 -1.91 -3.23
CA ILE A 64 9.94 -1.04 -2.18
C ILE A 64 9.07 0.21 -2.06
N ILE A 65 8.68 0.53 -0.83
CA ILE A 65 7.91 1.72 -0.48
C ILE A 65 8.87 2.84 -0.08
N TYR A 66 8.68 4.02 -0.65
CA TYR A 66 9.45 5.23 -0.35
C TYR A 66 8.52 6.37 0.06
N VAL A 67 9.09 7.36 0.73
CA VAL A 67 8.44 8.65 0.99
C VAL A 67 9.07 9.74 0.13
N PHE A 68 8.25 10.58 -0.48
CA PHE A 68 8.65 11.81 -1.15
C PHE A 68 8.11 12.99 -0.36
N TYR A 69 8.96 13.88 0.11
CA TYR A 69 8.54 15.10 0.82
C TYR A 69 8.40 16.24 -0.18
N ALA A 70 7.30 16.98 -0.11
CA ALA A 70 7.17 18.24 -0.80
C ALA A 70 8.08 19.26 -0.11
N LEU A 71 9.34 19.32 -0.54
CA LEU A 71 10.25 20.40 -0.15
C LEU A 71 9.74 21.68 -0.84
N GLU A 72 9.13 22.58 -0.07
CA GLU A 72 8.90 23.97 -0.50
C GLU A 72 10.19 24.64 -1.01
#